data_AF-A0A523WTS7-F1
#
_entry.id   AF-A0A523WTS7-F1
#
_cell.length_a   1.000
_cell.length_b   1.000
_cell.length_c   1.000
_cell.angle_alpha   90.00
_cell.angle_beta   90.00
_cell.angle_gamma   90.00
#
_symmetry.space_group_name_H-M   'P 1'
#
loop_
_entity.id
_entity.type
_entity.pdbx_description
1 polymer ?
#
loop_
_entity_poly.entity_id
_entity_poly.type
_entity_poly.pdbx_seq_one_letter_code
_entity_poly.pdbx_strand_id
1 'polypeptide(L)'
;MKRISTSFPGWMAMLTLAAFLFAVASPASAQDEDGEELKKFLEGLSMDAATLYVAPVVSAFGSNLNGGWFHRAPSAKIFGLSIEAGVVGMGTFYPKDEEYLSFDIDGDFQFSARQAADIVALIPLDPTLEPFRAQIENDLIDAIAGREIFVGISGATVIGDPEDYIEIEYGGEDIVIDNPLFGLPGEPATITLPVPSDVITLPIGGFEVISDLSFLPLAAPQLSVGTVFGTRVTFRY
;
A
#
# COMPACT_ATOMS: atom_id res chain seq x y z
N MET A 1 -37.34 23.26 -24.02
CA MET A 1 -36.41 22.39 -23.26
C MET A 1 -35.78 21.38 -24.23
N LYS A 2 -34.48 21.50 -24.52
CA LYS A 2 -33.75 20.61 -25.44
C LYS A 2 -33.24 19.39 -24.66
N ARG A 3 -33.68 18.18 -25.02
CA ARG A 3 -33.07 16.93 -24.53
C ARG A 3 -31.79 16.68 -25.31
N ILE A 4 -30.65 16.67 -24.63
CA ILE A 4 -29.38 16.21 -25.18
C ILE A 4 -29.37 14.70 -25.03
N SER A 5 -29.41 13.99 -26.15
CA SER A 5 -29.25 12.53 -26.23
C SER A 5 -27.76 12.24 -26.36
N THR A 6 -27.09 11.86 -25.27
CA THR A 6 -25.73 11.30 -25.31
C THR A 6 -25.81 9.81 -25.61
N SER A 7 -25.92 9.46 -26.90
CA SER A 7 -25.70 8.09 -27.33
C SER A 7 -24.19 7.84 -27.36
N PHE A 8 -23.65 7.20 -26.33
CA PHE A 8 -22.30 6.64 -26.41
C PHE A 8 -22.28 5.54 -27.47
N PRO A 9 -21.42 5.63 -28.49
CA PRO A 9 -21.41 4.66 -29.57
C PRO A 9 -20.82 3.34 -29.06
N GLY A 10 -21.53 2.22 -29.30
CA GLY A 10 -21.26 0.92 -28.66
C GLY A 10 -19.84 0.35 -28.83
N TRP A 11 -19.07 0.85 -29.78
CA TRP A 11 -17.66 0.49 -29.95
C TRP A 11 -16.74 1.07 -28.85
N MET A 12 -17.06 2.24 -28.27
CA MET A 12 -16.32 2.78 -27.13
C MET A 12 -16.56 1.99 -25.85
N ALA A 13 -17.77 1.43 -25.67
CA ALA A 13 -18.10 0.54 -24.55
C ALA A 13 -17.36 -0.81 -24.63
N MET A 14 -17.15 -1.33 -25.85
CA MET A 14 -16.33 -2.53 -26.06
C MET A 14 -14.85 -2.28 -25.81
N LEU A 15 -14.32 -1.12 -26.20
CA LEU A 15 -12.91 -0.76 -25.96
C LEU A 15 -12.62 -0.56 -24.46
N THR A 16 -13.53 0.07 -23.72
CA THR A 16 -13.40 0.22 -22.26
C THR A 16 -13.52 -1.12 -21.53
N LEU A 17 -14.43 -2.01 -21.95
CA LEU A 17 -14.53 -3.35 -21.38
C LEU A 17 -13.30 -4.23 -21.71
N ALA A 18 -12.75 -4.12 -22.91
CA ALA A 18 -11.53 -4.82 -23.32
C ALA A 18 -10.30 -4.31 -22.55
N ALA A 19 -10.18 -3.00 -22.35
CA ALA A 19 -9.14 -2.40 -21.51
C ALA A 19 -9.28 -2.84 -20.04
N PHE A 20 -10.51 -2.93 -19.53
CA PHE A 20 -10.79 -3.44 -18.18
C PHE A 20 -10.43 -4.93 -18.04
N LEU A 21 -10.79 -5.77 -19.02
CA LEU A 21 -10.43 -7.20 -19.02
C LEU A 21 -8.92 -7.42 -19.20
N PHE A 22 -8.22 -6.54 -19.92
CA PHE A 22 -6.76 -6.57 -20.00
C PHE A 22 -6.12 -6.14 -18.68
N ALA A 23 -6.65 -5.10 -18.01
CA ALA A 23 -6.13 -4.63 -16.72
C ALA A 23 -6.28 -5.68 -15.60
N VAL A 24 -7.34 -6.48 -15.62
CA VAL A 24 -7.54 -7.58 -14.64
C VAL A 24 -6.64 -8.80 -14.95
N ALA A 25 -6.14 -8.94 -16.18
CA ALA A 25 -5.27 -10.04 -16.60
C ALA A 25 -3.76 -9.71 -16.53
N SER A 26 -3.38 -8.51 -16.07
CA SER A 26 -1.98 -8.05 -16.01
C SER A 26 -1.19 -8.30 -14.71
N PRO A 27 -1.56 -9.16 -13.73
CA PRO A 27 -0.65 -9.37 -12.58
C PRO A 27 0.65 -10.11 -12.96
N ALA A 28 0.82 -10.52 -14.22
CA ALA A 28 1.99 -11.25 -14.70
C ALA A 28 3.15 -10.36 -15.19
N SER A 29 3.03 -9.03 -15.19
CA SER A 29 4.06 -8.13 -15.77
C SER A 29 4.60 -7.06 -14.82
N ALA A 30 4.21 -7.07 -13.54
CA ALA A 30 4.72 -6.15 -12.52
C ALA A 30 5.81 -6.78 -11.61
N GLN A 31 6.37 -7.93 -12.00
CA GLN A 31 7.16 -8.80 -11.13
C GLN A 31 8.67 -8.58 -11.15
N ASP A 32 9.23 -7.66 -11.94
CA ASP A 32 10.67 -7.74 -12.19
C ASP A 32 11.55 -6.88 -11.24
N GLU A 33 11.11 -5.71 -10.76
CA GLU A 33 11.86 -4.92 -9.74
C GLU A 33 10.94 -4.17 -8.75
N ASP A 34 10.00 -3.36 -9.23
CA ASP A 34 9.10 -2.54 -8.40
C ASP A 34 8.22 -3.38 -7.45
N GLY A 35 7.79 -4.56 -7.90
CA GLY A 35 6.97 -5.47 -7.10
C GLY A 35 7.71 -6.10 -5.92
N GLU A 36 9.01 -6.37 -6.06
CA GLU A 36 9.84 -6.93 -4.98
C GLU A 36 10.19 -5.86 -3.94
N GLU A 37 10.41 -4.62 -4.36
CA GLU A 37 10.64 -3.49 -3.46
C GLU A 37 9.38 -3.11 -2.69
N LEU A 38 8.24 -3.01 -3.38
CA LEU A 38 6.94 -2.83 -2.74
C LEU A 38 6.62 -3.92 -1.73
N LYS A 39 6.89 -5.18 -2.09
CA LYS A 39 6.67 -6.30 -1.17
C LYS A 39 7.53 -6.16 0.08
N LYS A 40 8.82 -5.87 -0.06
CA LYS A 40 9.73 -5.67 1.09
C LYS A 40 9.32 -4.48 1.94
N PHE A 41 8.87 -3.40 1.31
CA PHE A 41 8.30 -2.26 2.01
C PHE A 41 7.08 -2.68 2.83
N LEU A 42 6.07 -3.31 2.21
CA LEU A 42 4.86 -3.77 2.90
C LEU A 42 5.15 -4.82 3.99
N GLU A 43 6.15 -5.69 3.79
CA GLU A 43 6.61 -6.66 4.80
C GLU A 43 7.31 -5.97 5.98
N GLY A 44 8.01 -4.85 5.71
CA GLY A 44 8.70 -4.07 6.72
C GLY A 44 7.81 -3.09 7.48
N LEU A 45 6.65 -2.72 6.93
CA LEU A 45 5.72 -1.75 7.53
C LEU A 45 4.92 -2.33 8.71
N SER A 46 4.63 -1.46 9.68
CA SER A 46 3.53 -1.70 10.62
C SER A 46 2.18 -1.81 9.90
N MET A 47 1.24 -2.52 10.53
CA MET A 47 -0.12 -2.70 10.00
C MET A 47 -0.83 -1.35 9.74
N ASP A 48 -0.57 -0.35 10.58
CA ASP A 48 -1.21 0.96 10.49
C ASP A 48 -0.71 1.75 9.27
N ALA A 49 0.61 1.78 9.05
CA ALA A 49 1.19 2.43 7.88
C ALA A 49 0.77 1.75 6.55
N ALA A 50 0.78 0.41 6.53
CA ALA A 50 0.29 -0.35 5.38
C ALA A 50 -1.20 -0.07 5.12
N THR A 51 -2.00 0.10 6.18
CA THR A 51 -3.42 0.44 6.08
C THR A 51 -3.62 1.83 5.49
N LEU A 52 -2.83 2.83 5.91
CA LEU A 52 -2.92 4.19 5.37
C LEU A 52 -2.56 4.27 3.89
N TYR A 53 -1.51 3.56 3.47
CA TYR A 53 -1.11 3.52 2.05
C TYR A 53 -2.25 3.05 1.13
N VAL A 54 -3.02 2.02 1.55
CA VAL A 54 -4.12 1.45 0.74
C VAL A 54 -5.51 2.00 1.09
N ALA A 55 -5.61 2.85 2.11
CA ALA A 55 -6.89 3.32 2.67
C ALA A 55 -7.87 3.88 1.62
N PRO A 56 -7.43 4.69 0.64
CA PRO A 56 -8.36 5.25 -0.35
C PRO A 56 -9.04 4.17 -1.21
N VAL A 57 -8.31 3.12 -1.61
CA VAL A 57 -8.85 2.02 -2.42
C VAL A 57 -9.77 1.12 -1.60
N VAL A 58 -9.39 0.79 -0.36
CA VAL A 58 -10.22 -0.03 0.54
C VAL A 58 -11.53 0.70 0.86
N SER A 59 -11.45 2.01 1.12
CA SER A 59 -12.62 2.86 1.35
C SER A 59 -13.53 2.92 0.12
N ALA A 60 -12.96 3.14 -1.08
CA ALA A 60 -13.73 3.16 -2.33
C ALA A 60 -14.41 1.81 -2.62
N PHE A 61 -13.74 0.70 -2.35
CA PHE A 61 -14.32 -0.64 -2.47
C PHE A 61 -15.48 -0.85 -1.47
N GLY A 62 -15.30 -0.50 -0.20
CA GLY A 62 -16.35 -0.59 0.82
C GLY A 62 -17.56 0.29 0.50
N SER A 63 -17.32 1.51 0.00
CA SER A 63 -18.36 2.43 -0.46
C SER A 63 -19.15 1.86 -1.65
N ASN A 64 -18.46 1.30 -2.66
CA ASN A 64 -19.09 0.62 -3.78
C ASN A 64 -19.99 -0.54 -3.32
N LEU A 65 -19.49 -1.40 -2.41
CA LEU A 65 -20.28 -2.51 -1.88
C LEU A 65 -21.55 -2.02 -1.18
N ASN A 66 -21.48 -0.95 -0.39
CA ASN A 66 -22.64 -0.38 0.31
C ASN A 66 -23.59 0.39 -0.62
N GLY A 67 -23.08 1.10 -1.62
CA GLY A 67 -23.89 1.91 -2.56
C GLY A 67 -24.71 1.05 -3.54
N GLY A 68 -24.22 -0.12 -3.91
CA GLY A 68 -24.90 -0.98 -4.89
C GLY A 68 -26.12 -1.75 -4.38
N TRP A 69 -26.48 -1.70 -3.08
CA TRP A 69 -27.63 -2.46 -2.55
C TRP A 69 -28.98 -1.99 -3.12
N PHE A 70 -29.05 -0.77 -3.65
CA PHE A 70 -30.27 -0.18 -4.21
C PHE A 70 -30.17 0.02 -5.73
N HIS A 71 -30.18 -1.07 -6.51
CA HIS A 71 -30.10 -0.99 -7.98
C HIS A 71 -31.48 -1.02 -8.67
N ARG A 72 -32.57 -1.29 -7.94
CA ARG A 72 -33.93 -1.36 -8.50
C ARG A 72 -35.00 -1.02 -7.47
N ALA A 73 -35.94 -0.16 -7.84
CA ALA A 73 -37.13 0.07 -7.02
C ALA A 73 -37.95 -1.23 -6.87
N PRO A 74 -38.47 -1.56 -5.67
CA PRO A 74 -39.30 -2.74 -5.48
C PRO A 74 -40.55 -2.67 -6.35
N SER A 75 -40.92 -3.78 -7.00
CA SER A 75 -42.26 -3.89 -7.56
C SER A 75 -43.28 -3.84 -6.44
N ALA A 76 -44.41 -3.14 -6.62
CA ALA A 76 -45.51 -3.00 -5.65
C ALA A 76 -46.30 -4.30 -5.42
N LYS A 77 -45.61 -5.42 -5.18
CA LYS A 77 -46.16 -6.75 -4.90
C LYS A 77 -45.82 -7.13 -3.46
N ILE A 78 -46.85 -7.57 -2.73
CA ILE A 78 -46.75 -7.97 -1.32
C ILE A 78 -45.94 -9.27 -1.18
N PHE A 79 -46.04 -10.17 -2.17
CA PHE A 79 -45.28 -11.40 -2.25
C PHE A 79 -44.95 -11.73 -3.72
N GLY A 80 -43.72 -12.13 -4.00
CA GLY A 80 -43.31 -12.62 -5.32
C GLY A 80 -42.00 -13.38 -5.26
N LEU A 81 -41.95 -14.58 -5.86
CA LEU A 81 -40.70 -15.30 -6.07
C LEU A 81 -39.99 -14.71 -7.29
N SER A 82 -38.93 -13.93 -7.05
CA SER A 82 -38.04 -13.41 -8.08
C SER A 82 -36.64 -13.93 -7.82
N ILE A 83 -36.06 -14.67 -8.75
CA ILE A 83 -34.65 -15.08 -8.71
C ILE A 83 -33.95 -14.27 -9.79
N GLU A 84 -32.97 -13.47 -9.39
CA GLU A 84 -32.20 -12.61 -10.29
C GLU A 84 -30.71 -12.90 -10.06
N ALA A 85 -30.04 -13.38 -11.10
CA ALA A 85 -28.59 -13.54 -11.13
C ALA A 85 -28.03 -12.62 -12.21
N GLY A 86 -27.03 -11.83 -11.87
CA GLY A 86 -26.43 -10.87 -12.80
C GLY A 86 -25.13 -10.28 -12.27
N VAL A 87 -24.54 -9.40 -13.09
CA VAL A 87 -23.36 -8.60 -12.72
C VAL A 87 -23.81 -7.17 -12.52
N VAL A 88 -23.42 -6.55 -11.41
CA VAL A 88 -23.68 -5.14 -11.14
C VAL A 88 -22.38 -4.37 -11.27
N GLY A 89 -22.39 -3.37 -12.16
CA GLY A 89 -21.33 -2.37 -12.27
C GLY A 89 -21.54 -1.25 -11.27
N MET A 90 -20.47 -0.87 -10.58
CA MET A 90 -20.42 0.19 -9.57
C MET A 90 -19.22 1.07 -9.86
N GLY A 91 -19.24 2.30 -9.36
CA GLY A 91 -18.13 3.23 -9.47
C GLY A 91 -18.17 4.16 -8.28
N THR A 92 -17.02 4.34 -7.63
CA THR A 92 -16.86 5.32 -6.54
C THR A 92 -15.84 6.34 -6.98
N PHE A 93 -16.19 7.62 -6.85
CA PHE A 93 -15.24 8.70 -7.07
C PHE A 93 -14.25 8.75 -5.92
N TYR A 94 -12.99 8.97 -6.23
CA TYR A 94 -11.99 9.21 -5.20
C TYR A 94 -12.10 10.67 -4.75
N PRO A 95 -12.04 10.95 -3.43
CA PRO A 95 -11.69 12.29 -2.99
C PRO A 95 -10.28 12.62 -3.51
N LYS A 96 -10.13 13.82 -4.08
CA LYS A 96 -8.86 14.35 -4.61
C LYS A 96 -8.27 15.40 -3.67
N ASP A 97 -8.80 15.47 -2.45
CA ASP A 97 -8.26 16.32 -1.40
C ASP A 97 -6.92 15.74 -0.94
N GLU A 98 -5.99 16.63 -0.57
CA GLU A 98 -4.61 16.27 -0.20
C GLU A 98 -4.54 15.19 0.88
N GLU A 99 -5.49 15.16 1.81
CA GLU A 99 -5.58 14.18 2.91
C GLU A 99 -5.74 12.71 2.49
N TYR A 100 -6.08 12.45 1.21
CA TYR A 100 -6.18 11.08 0.67
C TYR A 100 -5.06 10.74 -0.31
N LEU A 101 -4.25 11.72 -0.70
CA LEU A 101 -3.19 11.55 -1.69
C LEU A 101 -1.84 11.25 -1.02
N SER A 102 -1.65 11.67 0.21
CA SER A 102 -0.46 11.36 1.01
C SER A 102 -0.84 10.90 2.43
N PHE A 103 0.13 10.32 3.11
CA PHE A 103 0.02 9.97 4.53
C PHE A 103 1.33 10.32 5.26
N ASP A 104 1.22 10.45 6.57
CA ASP A 104 2.32 10.71 7.50
C ASP A 104 1.95 10.00 8.82
N ILE A 105 2.82 9.10 9.28
CA ILE A 105 2.61 8.30 10.47
C ILE A 105 3.94 7.89 11.10
N ASP A 106 3.99 7.89 12.44
CA ASP A 106 5.06 7.22 13.17
C ASP A 106 4.71 5.75 13.44
N GLY A 107 5.65 4.84 13.27
CA GLY A 107 5.44 3.43 13.58
C GLY A 107 6.69 2.59 13.51
N ASP A 108 6.54 1.31 13.85
CA ASP A 108 7.62 0.35 13.76
C ASP A 108 7.87 -0.05 12.29
N PHE A 109 9.14 -0.08 11.90
CA PHE A 109 9.61 -0.53 10.60
C PHE A 109 10.75 -1.54 10.75
N GLN A 110 10.72 -2.60 9.94
CA GLN A 110 11.81 -3.57 9.85
C GLN A 110 12.64 -3.32 8.59
N PHE A 111 13.86 -2.81 8.78
CA PHE A 111 14.78 -2.61 7.66
C PHE A 111 15.29 -3.94 7.09
N SER A 112 15.40 -4.01 5.77
CA SER A 112 16.16 -5.06 5.09
C SER A 112 17.67 -4.87 5.30
N ALA A 113 18.45 -5.94 5.12
CA ALA A 113 19.91 -5.88 5.22
C ALA A 113 20.53 -4.83 4.27
N ARG A 114 19.91 -4.58 3.12
CA ARG A 114 20.37 -3.55 2.17
C ARG A 114 20.13 -2.14 2.71
N GLN A 115 18.93 -1.85 3.19
CA GLN A 115 18.60 -0.54 3.78
C GLN A 115 19.43 -0.28 5.04
N ALA A 116 19.63 -1.30 5.87
CA ALA A 116 20.53 -1.23 7.02
C ALA A 116 21.97 -0.88 6.59
N ALA A 117 22.47 -1.44 5.49
CA ALA A 117 23.79 -1.11 4.95
C ALA A 117 23.88 0.36 4.50
N ASP A 118 22.82 0.90 3.90
CA ASP A 118 22.77 2.30 3.49
C ASP A 118 22.86 3.25 4.70
N ILE A 119 22.13 2.94 5.79
CA ILE A 119 22.24 3.68 7.07
C ILE A 119 23.65 3.58 7.64
N VAL A 120 24.21 2.36 7.68
CA VAL A 120 25.53 2.10 8.28
C VAL A 120 26.65 2.80 7.52
N ALA A 121 26.53 2.94 6.20
CA ALA A 121 27.51 3.63 5.36
C ALA A 121 27.69 5.11 5.74
N LEU A 122 26.72 5.71 6.43
CA LEU A 122 26.76 7.11 6.89
C LEU A 122 27.48 7.28 8.24
N ILE A 123 27.80 6.19 8.94
CA ILE A 123 28.41 6.25 10.26
C ILE A 123 29.89 6.63 10.15
N PRO A 124 30.32 7.75 10.74
CA PRO A 124 31.74 8.08 10.83
C PRO A 124 32.43 7.14 11.83
N LEU A 125 33.37 6.32 11.36
CA LEU A 125 34.20 5.47 12.22
C LEU A 125 35.46 6.21 12.69
N ASP A 126 35.86 5.94 13.93
CA ASP A 126 37.16 6.38 14.46
C ASP A 126 38.29 5.76 13.62
N PRO A 127 39.33 6.52 13.23
CA PRO A 127 40.47 6.01 12.46
C PRO A 127 41.15 4.76 13.06
N THR A 128 41.05 4.56 14.37
CA THR A 128 41.58 3.38 15.08
C THR A 128 40.77 2.11 14.81
N LEU A 129 39.51 2.25 14.38
CA LEU A 129 38.59 1.16 14.07
C LEU A 129 38.53 0.83 12.57
N GLU A 130 39.12 1.67 11.70
CA GLU A 130 39.18 1.45 10.25
C GLU A 130 39.68 0.06 9.82
N PRO A 131 40.71 -0.55 10.46
CA PRO A 131 41.13 -1.91 10.11
C PRO A 131 40.04 -2.98 10.28
N PHE A 132 39.00 -2.67 11.06
CA PHE A 132 37.89 -3.57 11.39
C PHE A 132 36.57 -3.13 10.78
N ARG A 133 36.58 -2.09 9.93
CA ARG A 133 35.38 -1.49 9.31
C ARG A 133 34.41 -2.54 8.78
N ALA A 134 34.87 -3.44 7.91
CA ALA A 134 34.00 -4.44 7.30
C ALA A 134 33.32 -5.37 8.32
N GLN A 135 33.98 -5.68 9.44
CA GLN A 135 33.38 -6.50 10.49
C GLN A 135 32.34 -5.70 11.28
N ILE A 136 32.69 -4.47 11.68
CA ILE A 136 31.78 -3.55 12.38
C ILE A 136 30.54 -3.25 11.54
N GLU A 137 30.71 -3.02 10.24
CA GLU A 137 29.60 -2.77 9.30
C GLU A 137 28.66 -3.97 9.24
N ASN A 138 29.18 -5.19 9.14
CA ASN A 138 28.35 -6.40 9.16
C ASN A 138 27.62 -6.57 10.50
N ASP A 139 28.31 -6.38 11.62
CA ASP A 139 27.71 -6.51 12.96
C ASP A 139 26.60 -5.45 13.18
N LEU A 140 26.78 -4.23 12.64
CA LEU A 140 25.76 -3.18 12.67
C LEU A 140 24.57 -3.49 11.75
N ILE A 141 24.84 -3.97 10.53
CA ILE A 141 23.79 -4.40 9.61
C ILE A 141 22.94 -5.49 10.27
N ASP A 142 23.56 -6.48 10.90
CA ASP A 142 22.86 -7.55 11.61
C ASP A 142 22.09 -7.05 12.85
N ALA A 143 22.56 -5.98 13.49
CA ALA A 143 21.89 -5.37 14.65
C ALA A 143 20.67 -4.50 14.27
N ILE A 144 20.66 -3.95 13.05
CA ILE A 144 19.58 -3.09 12.52
C ILE A 144 18.57 -3.92 11.72
N ALA A 145 19.06 -4.81 10.85
CA ALA A 145 18.22 -5.55 9.92
C ALA A 145 17.30 -6.53 10.65
N GLY A 146 16.01 -6.53 10.27
CA GLY A 146 15.00 -7.43 10.84
C GLY A 146 14.57 -7.10 12.27
N ARG A 147 15.05 -5.99 12.86
CA ARG A 147 14.52 -5.45 14.12
C ARG A 147 13.43 -4.42 13.81
N GLU A 148 12.42 -4.38 14.67
CA GLU A 148 11.42 -3.30 14.68
C GLU A 148 12.06 -2.04 15.25
N ILE A 149 12.14 -1.01 14.43
CA ILE A 149 12.67 0.30 14.79
C ILE A 149 11.57 1.33 14.58
N PHE A 150 11.36 2.18 15.59
CA PHE A 150 10.36 3.24 15.52
C PHE A 150 10.86 4.38 14.62
N VAL A 151 10.10 4.69 13.57
CA VAL A 151 10.45 5.64 12.51
C VAL A 151 9.25 6.48 12.10
N GLY A 152 9.50 7.64 11.49
CA GLY A 152 8.49 8.38 10.75
C GLY A 152 8.35 7.79 9.34
N ILE A 153 7.14 7.66 8.83
CA ILE A 153 6.85 7.13 7.49
C ILE A 153 5.88 8.08 6.80
N SER A 154 6.28 8.60 5.65
CA SER A 154 5.47 9.54 4.89
C SER A 154 5.58 9.31 3.38
N GLY A 155 4.65 9.87 2.62
CA GLY A 155 4.66 9.86 1.15
C GLY A 155 3.28 9.64 0.55
N ALA A 156 3.23 9.31 -0.74
CA ALA A 156 1.97 9.10 -1.44
C ALA A 156 1.20 7.86 -0.96
N THR A 157 -0.13 7.95 -0.96
CA THR A 157 -0.99 6.76 -0.93
C THR A 157 -0.98 6.07 -2.29
N VAL A 158 -1.60 4.89 -2.38
CA VAL A 158 -1.75 4.11 -3.64
C VAL A 158 -2.38 4.91 -4.79
N ILE A 159 -3.15 5.98 -4.50
CA ILE A 159 -3.78 6.87 -5.50
C ILE A 159 -3.10 8.23 -5.62
N GLY A 160 -2.04 8.47 -4.84
CA GLY A 160 -1.28 9.70 -4.80
C GLY A 160 -0.37 9.89 -6.02
N ASP A 161 0.54 10.85 -5.94
CA ASP A 161 1.48 11.13 -7.02
C ASP A 161 2.48 9.95 -7.17
N PRO A 162 2.69 9.39 -8.37
CA PRO A 162 3.71 8.37 -8.60
C PRO A 162 5.15 8.84 -8.32
N GLU A 163 5.40 10.15 -8.37
CA GLU A 163 6.72 10.75 -8.11
C GLU A 163 6.92 11.16 -6.64
N ASP A 164 5.88 11.07 -5.81
CA ASP A 164 5.94 11.33 -4.37
C ASP A 164 6.24 10.02 -3.63
N TYR A 165 7.54 9.75 -3.52
CA TYR A 165 8.09 8.51 -2.97
C TYR A 165 7.92 8.39 -1.46
N ILE A 166 7.83 7.15 -0.98
CA ILE A 166 7.80 6.88 0.44
C ILE A 166 9.16 7.24 1.06
N GLU A 167 9.11 8.02 2.12
CA GLU A 167 10.25 8.39 2.95
C GLU A 167 10.13 7.73 4.32
N ILE A 168 11.25 7.17 4.80
CA ILE A 168 11.37 6.62 6.13
C ILE A 168 12.37 7.47 6.90
N GLU A 169 11.86 8.23 7.87
CA GLU A 169 12.66 9.07 8.76
C GLU A 169 13.12 8.24 9.96
N TYR A 170 14.40 7.88 9.95
CA TYR A 170 15.07 7.22 11.05
C TYR A 170 15.62 8.26 12.04
N GLY A 171 15.15 8.21 13.29
CA GLY A 171 15.47 9.21 14.32
C GLY A 171 16.90 9.14 14.88
N GLY A 172 17.69 8.13 14.52
CA GLY A 172 19.00 7.87 15.10
C GLY A 172 18.94 7.17 16.47
N GLU A 173 19.88 6.28 16.73
CA GLU A 173 20.04 5.62 18.04
C GLU A 173 21.49 5.15 18.24
N ASP A 174 21.86 4.97 19.50
CA ASP A 174 23.13 4.37 19.88
C ASP A 174 23.00 2.83 19.81
N ILE A 175 23.71 2.21 18.88
CA ILE A 175 23.69 0.75 18.72
C ILE A 175 24.87 0.14 19.47
N VAL A 176 24.57 -0.88 20.28
CA VAL A 176 25.55 -1.66 21.01
C VAL A 176 25.82 -2.95 20.24
N ILE A 177 27.06 -3.15 19.80
CA ILE A 177 27.52 -4.37 19.14
C ILE A 177 28.53 -5.11 20.01
N ASP A 178 28.48 -6.44 19.98
CA ASP A 178 29.50 -7.30 20.58
C ASP A 178 30.72 -7.34 19.66
N ASN A 179 31.87 -6.89 20.14
CA ASN A 179 33.12 -6.96 19.38
C ASN A 179 34.18 -7.77 20.15
N PRO A 180 34.48 -9.01 19.71
CA PRO A 180 35.44 -9.88 20.41
C PRO A 180 36.89 -9.38 20.32
N LEU A 181 37.19 -8.36 19.53
CA LEU A 181 38.55 -7.85 19.32
C LEU A 181 39.04 -6.91 20.43
N PHE A 182 38.12 -6.32 21.20
CA PHE A 182 38.43 -5.37 22.29
C PHE A 182 38.26 -5.99 23.68
N GLY A 183 37.91 -7.27 23.76
CA GLY A 183 37.68 -8.01 25.00
C GLY A 183 38.94 -8.72 25.50
N LEU A 184 39.08 -8.81 26.81
CA LEU A 184 39.97 -9.81 27.40
C LEU A 184 39.38 -11.22 27.10
N PRO A 185 40.22 -12.26 26.96
CA PRO A 185 39.72 -13.61 26.74
C PRO A 185 38.74 -14.01 27.85
N GLY A 186 37.46 -14.19 27.50
CA GLY A 186 36.40 -14.58 28.43
C GLY A 186 35.46 -13.45 28.87
N GLU A 187 35.64 -12.21 28.42
CA GLU A 187 34.66 -11.13 28.61
C GLU A 187 34.17 -10.57 27.28
N PRO A 188 32.83 -10.44 27.07
CA PRO A 188 32.30 -9.77 25.90
C PRO A 188 32.67 -8.29 25.97
N ALA A 189 33.41 -7.79 24.98
CA ALA A 189 33.58 -6.35 24.82
C ALA A 189 32.47 -5.83 23.92
N THR A 190 31.76 -4.82 24.41
CA THR A 190 30.73 -4.11 23.66
C THR A 190 31.27 -2.78 23.18
N ILE A 191 30.91 -2.38 21.96
CA ILE A 191 31.15 -1.03 21.44
C ILE A 191 29.78 -0.37 21.24
N THR A 192 29.64 0.87 21.70
CA THR A 192 28.46 1.69 21.44
C THR A 192 28.80 2.66 20.31
N LEU A 193 28.03 2.61 19.23
CA LEU A 193 28.23 3.44 18.05
C LEU A 193 26.97 4.32 17.83
N PRO A 194 27.13 5.65 17.74
CA PRO A 194 26.02 6.54 17.45
C PRO A 194 25.65 6.41 15.97
N VAL A 195 24.44 5.96 15.68
CA VAL A 195 23.90 5.97 14.33
C VAL A 195 23.13 7.27 14.13
N PRO A 196 23.54 8.12 13.17
CA PRO A 196 22.86 9.40 12.93
C PRO A 196 21.43 9.18 12.42
N SER A 197 20.59 10.19 12.61
CA SER A 197 19.30 10.24 11.94
C SER A 197 19.49 10.34 10.43
N ASP A 198 18.62 9.68 9.67
CA ASP A 198 18.67 9.71 8.21
C ASP A 198 17.27 9.54 7.60
N VAL A 199 17.13 9.91 6.33
CA VAL A 199 15.88 9.72 5.57
C VAL A 199 16.15 8.76 4.42
N ILE A 200 15.49 7.62 4.46
CA ILE A 200 15.57 6.61 3.40
C ILE A 200 14.38 6.80 2.47
N THR A 201 14.67 7.19 1.22
CA THR A 201 13.66 7.26 0.16
C THR A 201 13.54 5.90 -0.53
N LEU A 202 12.34 5.35 -0.56
CA LEU A 202 11.99 4.16 -1.33
C LEU A 202 11.32 4.60 -2.62
N PRO A 203 11.72 4.08 -3.80
CA PRO A 203 11.14 4.43 -5.10
C PRO A 203 9.73 3.81 -5.30
N ILE A 204 8.89 3.92 -4.28
CA ILE A 204 7.51 3.46 -4.24
C ILE A 204 6.68 4.72 -4.01
N GLY A 205 5.74 5.01 -4.90
CA GLY A 205 4.79 6.12 -4.75
C GLY A 205 3.36 5.66 -5.01
N GLY A 206 2.54 6.57 -5.53
CA GLY A 206 1.24 6.22 -6.08
C GLY A 206 1.35 5.36 -7.35
N PHE A 207 0.32 4.58 -7.67
CA PHE A 207 0.27 3.84 -8.93
C PHE A 207 -0.28 4.72 -10.04
N GLU A 208 0.50 4.99 -11.09
CA GLU A 208 0.11 5.82 -12.24
C GLU A 208 -1.27 5.47 -12.81
N VAL A 209 -1.55 4.17 -12.95
CA VAL A 209 -2.84 3.68 -13.48
C VAL A 209 -4.02 4.07 -12.59
N ILE A 210 -3.82 4.21 -11.28
CA ILE A 210 -4.88 4.49 -10.31
C ILE A 210 -4.92 5.98 -9.96
N SER A 211 -3.78 6.66 -9.93
CA SER A 211 -3.66 8.09 -9.62
C SER A 211 -4.35 8.96 -10.67
N ASP A 212 -4.28 8.58 -11.95
CA ASP A 212 -4.98 9.27 -13.05
C ASP A 212 -6.50 9.04 -13.04
N LEU A 213 -6.97 7.99 -12.37
CA LEU A 213 -8.40 7.70 -12.31
C LEU A 213 -9.08 8.66 -11.32
N SER A 214 -10.15 9.29 -11.77
CA SER A 214 -11.03 10.07 -10.90
C SER A 214 -12.07 9.19 -10.18
N PHE A 215 -12.20 7.92 -10.59
CA PHE A 215 -13.14 6.97 -10.02
C PHE A 215 -12.63 5.53 -10.14
N LEU A 216 -12.99 4.69 -9.17
CA LEU A 216 -12.71 3.24 -9.18
C LEU A 216 -13.91 2.46 -9.72
N PRO A 217 -13.85 1.92 -10.95
CA PRO A 217 -14.87 1.00 -11.44
C PRO A 217 -14.78 -0.34 -10.71
N LEU A 218 -15.94 -0.90 -10.32
CA LEU A 218 -16.06 -2.21 -9.71
C LEU A 218 -17.18 -3.00 -10.39
N ALA A 219 -16.99 -4.31 -10.56
CA ALA A 219 -18.03 -5.23 -11.02
C ALA A 219 -18.12 -6.40 -10.06
N ALA A 220 -19.34 -6.72 -9.58
CA ALA A 220 -19.55 -7.83 -8.67
C ALA A 220 -20.73 -8.72 -9.12
N PRO A 221 -20.59 -10.05 -9.05
CA PRO A 221 -21.72 -10.95 -9.19
C PRO A 221 -22.73 -10.74 -8.06
N GLN A 222 -24.01 -10.81 -8.42
CA GLN A 222 -25.09 -10.61 -7.47
C GLN A 222 -26.19 -11.65 -7.68
N LEU A 223 -26.67 -12.21 -6.58
CA LEU A 223 -27.84 -13.06 -6.53
C LEU A 223 -28.90 -12.40 -5.67
N SER A 224 -30.11 -12.22 -6.19
CA SER A 224 -31.24 -11.69 -5.43
C SER A 224 -32.40 -12.68 -5.43
N VAL A 225 -33.01 -12.90 -4.27
CA VAL A 225 -34.08 -13.88 -4.08
C VAL A 225 -35.28 -13.25 -3.38
N GLY A 226 -36.45 -13.42 -4.00
CA GLY A 226 -37.75 -13.09 -3.45
C GLY A 226 -38.06 -11.60 -3.37
N THR A 227 -39.34 -11.29 -3.15
CA THR A 227 -39.82 -9.98 -2.74
C THR A 227 -40.92 -10.21 -1.72
N VAL A 228 -40.72 -9.76 -0.48
CA VAL A 228 -41.70 -9.85 0.63
C VAL A 228 -41.90 -8.44 1.17
N PHE A 229 -43.13 -7.92 1.09
CA PHE A 229 -43.46 -6.53 1.44
C PHE A 229 -42.59 -5.46 0.74
N GLY A 230 -42.15 -5.74 -0.49
CA GLY A 230 -41.22 -4.85 -1.20
C GLY A 230 -39.76 -4.97 -0.76
N THR A 231 -39.42 -5.83 0.19
CA THR A 231 -38.04 -6.14 0.58
C THR A 231 -37.53 -7.33 -0.22
N ARG A 232 -36.31 -7.21 -0.76
CA ARG A 232 -35.61 -8.26 -1.51
C ARG A 232 -34.34 -8.66 -0.75
N VAL A 233 -34.06 -9.95 -0.67
CA VAL A 233 -32.80 -10.45 -0.11
C VAL A 233 -31.78 -10.50 -1.24
N THR A 234 -30.63 -9.88 -1.03
CA THR A 234 -29.56 -9.77 -2.02
C THR A 234 -28.26 -10.28 -1.39
N PHE A 235 -27.55 -11.12 -2.13
CA PHE A 235 -26.21 -11.60 -1.83
C PHE A 235 -25.25 -11.10 -2.91
N ARG A 236 -24.07 -10.63 -2.49
CA ARG A 236 -22.99 -10.14 -3.35
C ARG A 236 -21.67 -10.73 -2.84
N TYR A 237 -20.83 -11.19 -3.76
CA TYR A 237 -19.49 -11.76 -3.51
C TYR A 237 -18.50 -11.06 -4.42
#